data_AF-A0A0C2IX26-F1
#
_entry.id   AF-A0A0C2IX26-F1
#
_cell.length_a   1.000
_cell.length_b   1.000
_cell.length_c   1.000
_cell.angle_alpha   90.00
_cell.angle_beta   90.00
_cell.angle_gamma   90.00
#
_symmetry.space_group_name_H-M   'P 1'
#
loop_
_entity.id
_entity.type
_entity.pdbx_description
1 polymer ?
#
loop_
_entity_poly.entity_id
_entity_poly.type
_entity_poly.pdbx_seq_one_letter_code
_entity_poly.pdbx_strand_id
1 'polypeptide(L)'
;MGFGFTQSLLYGVIVSSTDPGTHQLYLVSVLTVFTQLGVDIDLHSIILGESALNDAVSLVTSHTINDYASYSRKHMSYGFKGFAKSFGVFLGTLFGSLLCGAFFGFFNAFLTKATQLRKIPIVETAVFLILSYSSFLAAEMFGMVGIVSVLFCAMFQVHYTRNNLSEESKNLADKILQLICFFFENFLFSYMGITVFVFSKHIWDIGFIILSFAALMIARGFTVYALCFLLNIKRTRKIPINFQHVLFFSGLKGAISFALAIENTNTPIRRLLFTSSIVLVLITVLVFGGLMSQLISFLKIP
;
A
#
# COMPACT_ATOMS: atom_id res chain seq x y z
N MET A 1 -7.84 9.72 -28.71
CA MET A 1 -8.39 8.47 -28.15
C MET A 1 -9.33 8.86 -27.02
N GLY A 2 -10.58 8.41 -27.00
CA GLY A 2 -11.50 8.72 -25.90
C GLY A 2 -11.22 7.83 -24.70
N PHE A 3 -11.02 8.40 -23.52
CA PHE A 3 -10.98 7.63 -22.27
C PHE A 3 -12.40 7.28 -21.85
N GLY A 4 -12.67 6.00 -21.61
CA GLY A 4 -13.90 5.61 -20.92
C GLY A 4 -13.84 5.99 -19.45
N PHE A 5 -14.97 6.38 -18.85
CA PHE A 5 -15.06 6.73 -17.42
C PHE A 5 -14.42 5.67 -16.50
N THR A 6 -14.66 4.39 -16.78
CA THR A 6 -14.10 3.27 -16.01
C THR A 6 -12.57 3.18 -16.10
N GLN A 7 -11.98 3.58 -17.23
CA GLN A 7 -10.53 3.58 -17.41
C GLN A 7 -9.88 4.76 -16.67
N SER A 8 -10.52 5.93 -16.67
CA SER A 8 -10.08 7.08 -15.87
C SER A 8 -10.15 6.80 -14.37
N LEU A 9 -11.23 6.16 -13.92
CA LEU A 9 -11.39 5.73 -12.53
C LEU A 9 -10.31 4.69 -12.14
N LEU A 10 -10.09 3.68 -12.98
CA LEU A 10 -9.04 2.69 -12.77
C LEU A 10 -7.66 3.34 -12.68
N TYR A 11 -7.36 4.28 -13.58
CA TYR A 11 -6.09 5.00 -13.55
C TYR A 11 -5.91 5.80 -12.25
N GLY A 12 -6.95 6.51 -11.81
CA GLY A 12 -6.92 7.24 -10.55
C GLY A 12 -6.63 6.34 -9.35
N VAL A 13 -7.18 5.13 -9.32
CA VAL A 13 -6.94 4.15 -8.26
C VAL A 13 -5.52 3.57 -8.32
N ILE A 14 -5.02 3.22 -9.51
CA ILE A 14 -3.64 2.74 -9.68
C ILE A 14 -2.64 3.80 -9.20
N VAL A 15 -2.94 5.06 -9.49
CA VAL A 15 -2.10 6.21 -9.16
C VAL A 15 -2.27 6.67 -7.71
N SER A 16 -3.38 6.30 -7.04
CA SER A 16 -3.61 6.71 -5.67
C SER A 16 -2.80 5.91 -4.66
N SER A 17 -2.40 4.67 -4.95
CA SER A 17 -1.53 3.85 -4.09
C SER A 17 -0.23 4.60 -3.77
N THR A 18 0.00 4.87 -2.50
CA THR A 18 1.19 5.55 -2.01
C THR A 18 1.98 4.56 -1.19
N ASP A 19 3.19 4.29 -1.66
CA ASP A 19 4.15 3.48 -0.95
C ASP A 19 5.25 4.45 -0.53
N PRO A 20 5.30 4.86 0.75
CA PRO A 20 6.41 5.63 1.24
C PRO A 20 7.57 4.67 1.10
N GLY A 21 8.42 4.87 0.08
CA GLY A 21 9.61 4.05 -0.22
C GLY A 21 10.68 4.14 0.88
N THR A 22 10.24 4.18 2.12
CA THR A 22 10.90 4.51 3.37
C THR A 22 11.39 3.24 4.06
N HIS A 23 11.16 2.05 3.49
CA HIS A 23 11.57 0.79 4.13
C HIS A 23 13.03 0.38 3.86
N GLN A 24 13.72 0.92 2.85
CA GLN A 24 15.11 0.51 2.58
C GLN A 24 16.19 1.55 2.84
N LEU A 25 16.11 2.71 2.19
CA LEU A 25 17.13 3.76 2.33
C LEU A 25 16.94 4.57 3.63
N TYR A 26 15.77 4.48 4.23
CA TYR A 26 15.40 5.23 5.42
C TYR A 26 15.32 4.37 6.69
N LEU A 27 15.15 3.04 6.69
CA LEU A 27 15.11 2.34 7.98
C LEU A 27 16.48 2.22 8.66
N VAL A 28 17.56 2.02 7.92
CA VAL A 28 18.90 1.94 8.52
C VAL A 28 19.41 3.32 8.92
N SER A 29 19.19 4.33 8.07
CA SER A 29 19.63 5.69 8.33
C SER A 29 18.63 6.47 9.17
N VAL A 30 17.33 6.40 8.88
CA VAL A 30 16.25 7.15 9.54
C VAL A 30 15.67 6.50 10.78
N LEU A 31 15.73 5.18 11.06
CA LEU A 31 15.42 4.74 12.44
C LEU A 31 16.50 5.23 13.41
N THR A 32 17.76 5.19 12.98
CA THR A 32 18.94 5.71 13.70
C THR A 32 18.94 7.23 13.76
N VAL A 33 18.58 7.91 12.66
CA VAL A 33 18.48 9.38 12.57
C VAL A 33 17.18 9.90 13.19
N PHE A 34 16.07 9.17 13.24
CA PHE A 34 14.83 9.57 13.93
C PHE A 34 14.94 9.33 15.44
N THR A 35 15.64 8.28 15.88
CA THR A 35 16.02 8.15 17.31
C THR A 35 17.09 9.15 17.72
N GLN A 36 17.94 9.63 16.79
CA GLN A 36 18.93 10.69 17.06
C GLN A 36 18.40 12.12 16.91
N LEU A 37 17.42 12.37 16.02
CA LEU A 37 16.85 13.70 15.77
C LEU A 37 15.61 13.97 16.62
N GLY A 38 14.82 12.94 17.02
CA GLY A 38 13.65 13.11 17.89
C GLY A 38 12.30 13.23 17.17
N VAL A 39 12.13 12.62 16.00
CA VAL A 39 10.86 12.66 15.26
C VAL A 39 9.73 12.02 16.05
N ASP A 40 8.62 12.76 16.13
CA ASP A 40 7.43 12.38 16.86
C ASP A 40 6.87 11.05 16.32
N ILE A 41 6.80 10.04 17.20
CA ILE A 41 6.30 8.68 16.93
C ILE A 41 4.92 8.71 16.25
N ASP A 42 4.15 9.77 16.54
CA ASP A 42 2.86 10.06 15.96
C ASP A 42 2.91 10.23 14.43
N LEU A 43 3.90 10.96 13.88
CA LEU A 43 4.01 11.22 12.45
C LEU A 43 4.38 9.96 11.67
N HIS A 44 5.35 9.20 12.19
CA HIS A 44 5.77 7.93 11.60
C HIS A 44 4.61 6.93 11.54
N SER A 45 3.86 6.80 12.64
CA SER A 45 2.71 5.90 12.73
C SER A 45 1.59 6.29 11.75
N ILE A 46 1.36 7.59 11.56
CA ILE A 46 0.35 8.08 10.60
C ILE A 46 0.75 7.74 9.16
N ILE A 47 1.99 8.02 8.75
CA ILE A 47 2.46 7.77 7.37
C ILE A 47 2.41 6.28 7.05
N LEU A 48 2.90 5.43 7.97
CA LEU A 48 2.92 4.00 7.77
C LEU A 48 1.50 3.40 7.71
N GLY A 49 0.62 3.85 8.61
CA GLY A 49 -0.77 3.41 8.63
C GLY A 49 -1.57 3.86 7.40
N GLU A 50 -1.40 5.12 6.96
CA GLU A 50 -2.03 5.65 5.75
C GLU A 50 -1.66 4.80 4.53
N SER A 51 -0.37 4.51 4.38
CA SER A 51 0.17 3.85 3.20
C SER A 51 -0.26 2.39 3.10
N ALA A 52 -0.11 1.65 4.21
CA ALA A 52 -0.52 0.25 4.26
C ALA A 52 -2.04 0.09 4.01
N LEU A 53 -2.87 1.01 4.53
CA LEU A 53 -4.32 1.00 4.27
C LEU A 53 -4.66 1.43 2.84
N ASN A 54 -3.95 2.43 2.30
CA ASN A 54 -4.19 2.93 0.95
C ASN A 54 -3.86 1.87 -0.12
N ASP A 55 -2.77 1.13 0.06
CA ASP A 55 -2.38 0.04 -0.83
C ASP A 55 -3.41 -1.10 -0.82
N ALA A 56 -3.90 -1.47 0.36
CA ALA A 56 -5.00 -2.40 0.51
C ALA A 56 -6.26 -1.93 -0.23
N VAL A 57 -6.71 -0.69 0.02
CA VAL A 57 -7.95 -0.15 -0.56
C VAL A 57 -7.85 0.05 -2.07
N SER A 58 -6.71 0.51 -2.57
CA SER A 58 -6.49 0.72 -4.00
C SER A 58 -6.50 -0.60 -4.79
N LEU A 59 -5.94 -1.67 -4.23
CA LEU A 59 -6.04 -3.01 -4.80
C LEU A 59 -7.50 -3.50 -4.87
N VAL A 60 -8.24 -3.46 -3.74
CA VAL A 60 -9.65 -3.90 -3.70
C VAL A 60 -10.49 -3.10 -4.71
N THR A 61 -10.26 -1.79 -4.76
CA THR A 61 -10.99 -0.90 -5.66
C THR A 61 -10.64 -1.21 -7.12
N SER A 62 -9.38 -1.47 -7.45
CA SER A 62 -8.95 -1.85 -8.81
C SER A 62 -9.62 -3.13 -9.31
N HIS A 63 -9.67 -4.18 -8.48
CA HIS A 63 -10.38 -5.42 -8.82
C HIS A 63 -11.88 -5.18 -9.00
N THR A 64 -12.50 -4.44 -8.09
CA THR A 64 -13.94 -4.10 -8.19
C THR A 64 -14.27 -3.35 -9.48
N ILE A 65 -13.40 -2.41 -9.89
CA ILE A 65 -13.58 -1.63 -11.12
C ILE A 65 -13.45 -2.55 -12.35
N ASN A 66 -12.50 -3.49 -12.34
CA ASN A 66 -12.33 -4.46 -13.41
C ASN A 66 -13.52 -5.41 -13.54
N ASP A 67 -14.07 -5.86 -12.41
CA ASP A 67 -15.27 -6.69 -12.36
C ASP A 67 -16.49 -5.93 -12.85
N TYR A 68 -16.64 -4.68 -12.43
CA TYR A 68 -17.69 -3.77 -12.93
C TYR A 68 -17.57 -3.56 -14.44
N ALA A 69 -16.36 -3.33 -14.96
CA ALA A 69 -16.11 -3.15 -16.38
C ALA A 69 -16.47 -4.39 -17.20
N SER A 70 -16.25 -5.58 -16.64
CA SER A 70 -16.56 -6.86 -17.27
C SER A 70 -18.06 -7.16 -17.21
N TYR A 71 -18.70 -6.89 -16.07
CA TYR A 71 -20.15 -7.03 -15.88
C TYR A 71 -20.95 -6.07 -16.78
N SER A 72 -20.55 -4.80 -16.82
CA SER A 72 -21.22 -3.76 -17.63
C SER A 72 -21.16 -4.07 -19.12
N ARG A 73 -20.02 -4.58 -19.62
CA ARG A 73 -19.89 -5.03 -21.02
C ARG A 73 -20.83 -6.21 -21.35
N LYS A 74 -21.06 -7.11 -20.40
CA LYS A 74 -21.88 -8.31 -20.61
C LYS A 74 -23.38 -8.02 -20.58
N HIS A 75 -23.83 -7.06 -19.78
CA HIS A 75 -25.25 -6.80 -19.54
C HIS A 75 -25.78 -5.51 -20.19
N MET A 76 -24.94 -4.72 -20.88
CA MET A 76 -25.31 -3.46 -21.55
C MET A 76 -26.09 -2.47 -20.66
N SER A 77 -26.00 -2.62 -19.34
CA SER A 77 -26.76 -1.85 -18.35
C SER A 77 -25.80 -0.92 -17.63
N TYR A 78 -25.50 0.22 -18.26
CA TYR A 78 -24.87 1.34 -17.57
C TYR A 78 -25.93 2.03 -16.71
N GLY A 79 -25.86 1.88 -15.39
CA GLY A 79 -26.84 2.50 -14.51
C GLY A 79 -26.52 2.37 -13.03
N PHE A 80 -27.24 3.14 -12.20
CA PHE A 80 -27.12 3.18 -10.74
C PHE A 80 -27.15 1.78 -10.11
N LYS A 81 -27.91 0.85 -10.67
CA LYS A 81 -27.99 -0.54 -10.21
C LYS A 81 -26.67 -1.31 -10.33
N GLY A 82 -25.92 -1.08 -11.42
CA GLY A 82 -24.59 -1.68 -11.62
C GLY A 82 -23.57 -1.11 -10.63
N PHE A 83 -23.59 0.21 -10.45
CA PHE A 83 -22.77 0.89 -9.45
C PHE A 83 -23.07 0.42 -8.02
N ALA A 84 -24.34 0.39 -7.62
CA ALA A 84 -24.76 -0.06 -6.30
C ALA A 84 -24.37 -1.52 -6.02
N LYS A 85 -24.50 -2.41 -7.03
CA LYS A 85 -24.06 -3.79 -6.93
C LYS A 85 -22.54 -3.88 -6.74
N SER A 86 -21.76 -3.16 -7.55
CA SER A 86 -20.29 -3.16 -7.42
C SER A 86 -19.82 -2.54 -6.10
N PHE A 87 -20.50 -1.51 -5.61
CA PHE A 87 -20.23 -0.95 -4.29
C PHE A 87 -20.55 -1.95 -3.16
N GLY A 88 -21.65 -2.69 -3.29
CA GLY A 88 -21.98 -3.79 -2.37
C GLY A 88 -20.94 -4.92 -2.39
N VAL A 89 -20.46 -5.30 -3.57
CA VAL A 89 -19.37 -6.30 -3.72
C VAL A 89 -18.08 -5.77 -3.09
N PHE A 90 -17.71 -4.52 -3.33
CA PHE A 90 -16.54 -3.88 -2.71
C PHE A 90 -16.59 -3.91 -1.19
N LEU A 91 -17.72 -3.50 -0.60
CA LEU A 91 -17.88 -3.54 0.86
C LEU A 91 -17.86 -4.98 1.37
N GLY A 92 -18.52 -5.91 0.68
CA GLY A 92 -18.54 -7.32 1.06
C GLY A 92 -17.16 -7.96 1.02
N THR A 93 -16.37 -7.73 -0.03
CA THR A 93 -15.00 -8.26 -0.14
C THR A 93 -14.06 -7.58 0.85
N LEU A 94 -14.19 -6.27 1.06
CA LEU A 94 -13.39 -5.54 2.06
C LEU A 94 -13.68 -6.06 3.47
N PHE A 95 -14.91 -5.97 3.95
CA PHE A 95 -15.28 -6.44 5.30
C PHE A 95 -15.10 -7.94 5.48
N GLY A 96 -15.36 -8.75 4.44
CA GLY A 96 -15.07 -10.18 4.45
C GLY A 96 -13.59 -10.46 4.70
N SER A 97 -12.70 -9.76 3.99
CA SER A 97 -11.25 -9.88 4.17
C SER A 97 -10.82 -9.45 5.58
N LEU A 98 -11.40 -8.38 6.11
CA LEU A 98 -11.14 -7.90 7.48
C LEU A 98 -11.50 -8.96 8.53
N LEU A 99 -12.70 -9.53 8.42
CA LEU A 99 -13.18 -10.56 9.34
C LEU A 99 -12.38 -11.85 9.23
N CYS A 100 -12.02 -12.25 8.01
CA CYS A 100 -11.15 -13.40 7.77
C CYS A 100 -9.78 -13.19 8.45
N GLY A 101 -9.14 -12.04 8.22
CA GLY A 101 -7.88 -11.68 8.86
C GLY A 101 -7.95 -11.68 10.39
N ALA A 102 -9.00 -11.09 10.96
CA ALA A 102 -9.23 -11.10 12.40
C ALA A 102 -9.39 -12.53 12.94
N PHE A 103 -10.21 -13.36 12.29
CA PHE A 103 -10.42 -14.76 12.66
C PHE A 103 -9.12 -15.55 12.67
N PHE A 104 -8.32 -15.47 11.59
CA PHE A 104 -7.02 -16.13 11.54
C PHE A 104 -6.03 -15.56 12.56
N GLY A 105 -6.05 -14.26 12.82
CA GLY A 105 -5.25 -13.63 13.87
C GLY A 105 -5.52 -14.23 15.26
N PHE A 106 -6.81 -14.36 15.63
CA PHE A 106 -7.22 -15.00 16.88
C PHE A 106 -6.92 -16.50 16.92
N PHE A 107 -7.19 -17.20 15.81
CA PHE A 107 -6.91 -18.62 15.69
C PHE A 107 -5.41 -18.92 15.85
N ASN A 108 -4.55 -18.09 15.24
CA ASN A 108 -3.10 -18.20 15.35
C ASN A 108 -2.62 -17.93 16.79
N ALA A 109 -3.23 -16.96 17.48
CA ALA A 109 -2.93 -16.69 18.89
C ALA A 109 -3.32 -17.88 19.80
N PHE A 110 -4.47 -18.49 19.54
CA PHE A 110 -4.90 -19.70 20.25
C PHE A 110 -3.97 -20.88 19.97
N LEU A 111 -3.64 -21.11 18.70
CA LEU A 111 -2.79 -22.24 18.28
C LEU A 111 -1.38 -22.14 18.88
N THR A 112 -0.76 -20.96 18.83
CA THR A 112 0.57 -20.71 19.42
C THR A 112 0.57 -20.84 20.95
N LYS A 113 -0.53 -20.46 21.61
CA LYS A 113 -0.71 -20.69 23.05
C LYS A 113 -0.85 -22.17 23.40
N ALA A 114 -1.59 -22.94 22.59
CA ALA A 114 -1.87 -24.35 22.82
C ALA A 114 -0.64 -25.25 22.55
N THR A 115 0.19 -24.91 21.56
CA THR A 115 1.31 -25.76 21.11
C THR A 115 2.60 -25.61 21.92
N GLN A 116 2.72 -24.58 22.77
CA GLN A 116 3.89 -24.33 23.65
C GLN A 116 5.26 -24.60 22.99
N LEU A 117 5.45 -24.11 21.76
CA LEU A 117 6.63 -24.35 20.91
C LEU A 117 7.94 -23.69 21.38
N ARG A 118 8.00 -23.18 22.60
CA ARG A 118 9.10 -22.36 23.17
C ARG A 118 10.48 -23.02 23.23
N LYS A 119 10.61 -24.29 22.82
CA LYS A 119 11.88 -25.05 22.91
C LYS A 119 12.79 -24.85 21.69
N ILE A 120 12.25 -24.44 20.53
CA ILE A 120 13.01 -24.30 19.28
C ILE A 120 12.61 -22.99 18.58
N PRO A 121 13.36 -21.89 18.77
CA PRO A 121 13.01 -20.55 18.26
C PRO A 121 12.83 -20.47 16.75
N ILE A 122 13.58 -21.26 15.99
CA ILE A 122 13.51 -21.32 14.52
C ILE A 122 12.17 -21.89 14.06
N VAL A 123 11.72 -23.00 14.66
CA VAL A 123 10.44 -23.65 14.31
C VAL A 123 9.28 -22.75 14.74
N GLU A 124 9.36 -22.16 15.92
CA GLU A 124 8.38 -21.18 16.42
C GLU A 124 8.20 -20.01 15.44
N THR A 125 9.31 -19.46 14.93
CA THR A 125 9.30 -18.38 13.93
C THR A 125 8.73 -18.84 12.58
N ALA A 126 9.12 -20.02 12.10
CA ALA A 126 8.63 -20.56 10.83
C ALA A 126 7.11 -20.82 10.88
N VAL A 127 6.62 -21.42 11.96
CA VAL A 127 5.19 -21.65 12.19
C VAL A 127 4.45 -20.32 12.27
N PHE A 128 4.98 -19.33 12.96
CA PHE A 128 4.41 -17.98 13.02
C PHE A 128 4.19 -17.39 11.61
N LEU A 129 5.23 -17.40 10.76
CA LEU A 129 5.16 -16.86 9.40
C LEU A 129 4.19 -17.64 8.50
N ILE A 130 4.22 -18.97 8.55
CA ILE A 130 3.32 -19.83 7.77
C ILE A 130 1.85 -19.59 8.17
N LEU A 131 1.58 -19.48 9.48
CA LEU A 131 0.25 -19.19 10.00
C LEU A 131 -0.24 -17.81 9.58
N SER A 132 0.62 -16.79 9.57
CA SER A 132 0.28 -15.47 9.01
C SER A 132 -0.09 -15.56 7.52
N TYR A 133 0.70 -16.30 6.73
CA TYR A 133 0.45 -16.48 5.31
C TYR A 133 -0.80 -17.33 5.02
N SER A 134 -1.21 -18.23 5.92
CA SER A 134 -2.43 -19.03 5.74
C SER A 134 -3.70 -18.16 5.64
N SER A 135 -3.71 -16.99 6.32
CA SER A 135 -4.79 -15.99 6.22
C SER A 135 -4.92 -15.42 4.80
N PHE A 136 -3.79 -15.29 4.09
CA PHE A 136 -3.76 -14.88 2.68
C PHE A 136 -4.49 -15.90 1.82
N LEU A 137 -4.03 -17.15 1.88
CA LEU A 137 -4.51 -18.24 1.05
C LEU A 137 -6.00 -18.51 1.30
N ALA A 138 -6.43 -18.48 2.56
CA ALA A 138 -7.83 -18.66 2.90
C ALA A 138 -8.72 -17.56 2.29
N ALA A 139 -8.30 -16.30 2.38
CA ALA A 139 -9.07 -15.20 1.80
C ALA A 139 -9.16 -15.30 0.26
N GLU A 140 -8.06 -15.64 -0.43
CA GLU A 140 -8.07 -15.86 -1.89
C GLU A 140 -9.02 -17.01 -2.30
N MET A 141 -9.05 -18.10 -1.52
CA MET A 141 -9.96 -19.23 -1.78
C MET A 141 -11.44 -18.85 -1.64
N PHE A 142 -11.76 -17.88 -0.78
CA PHE A 142 -13.13 -17.34 -0.64
C PHE A 142 -13.45 -16.21 -1.62
N GLY A 143 -12.56 -15.87 -2.55
CA GLY A 143 -12.73 -14.75 -3.47
C GLY A 143 -12.71 -13.38 -2.77
N MET A 144 -12.07 -13.31 -1.60
CA MET A 144 -11.80 -12.09 -0.86
C MET A 144 -10.40 -11.56 -1.22
N VAL A 145 -10.00 -10.41 -0.67
CA VAL A 145 -8.68 -9.82 -0.97
C VAL A 145 -7.66 -10.29 0.05
N GLY A 146 -6.77 -11.20 -0.36
CA GLY A 146 -5.78 -11.83 0.51
C GLY A 146 -4.87 -10.84 1.24
N ILE A 147 -4.45 -9.77 0.55
CA ILE A 147 -3.53 -8.77 1.12
C ILE A 147 -4.16 -8.06 2.33
N VAL A 148 -5.45 -7.72 2.25
CA VAL A 148 -6.18 -7.08 3.37
C VAL A 148 -6.32 -8.05 4.54
N SER A 149 -6.60 -9.32 4.26
CA SER A 149 -6.70 -10.39 5.27
C SER A 149 -5.39 -10.57 6.05
N VAL A 150 -4.25 -10.66 5.36
CA VAL A 150 -2.93 -10.79 6.00
C VAL A 150 -2.60 -9.58 6.86
N LEU A 151 -2.88 -8.37 6.35
CA LEU A 151 -2.60 -7.13 7.08
C LEU A 151 -3.37 -7.08 8.41
N PHE A 152 -4.66 -7.43 8.40
CA PHE A 152 -5.44 -7.51 9.63
C PHE A 152 -5.01 -8.67 10.52
N CYS A 153 -4.71 -9.85 9.95
CA CYS A 153 -4.13 -10.96 10.71
C CYS A 153 -2.85 -10.53 11.43
N ALA A 154 -1.95 -9.81 10.77
CA ALA A 154 -0.72 -9.30 11.35
C ALA A 154 -0.99 -8.30 12.50
N MET A 155 -1.96 -7.40 12.35
CA MET A 155 -2.36 -6.47 13.44
C MET A 155 -2.80 -7.23 14.70
N PHE A 156 -3.66 -8.23 14.56
CA PHE A 156 -4.10 -9.06 15.67
C PHE A 156 -2.95 -9.89 16.24
N GLN A 157 -2.09 -10.45 15.38
CA GLN A 157 -0.93 -11.23 15.81
C GLN A 157 0.08 -10.40 16.61
N VAL A 158 0.33 -9.14 16.27
CA VAL A 158 1.21 -8.25 17.05
C VAL A 158 0.69 -8.08 18.48
N HIS A 159 -0.64 -8.01 18.67
CA HIS A 159 -1.23 -7.83 20.00
C HIS A 159 -1.33 -9.13 20.80
N TYR A 160 -1.81 -10.21 20.16
CA TYR A 160 -2.14 -11.46 20.86
C TYR A 160 -1.08 -12.55 20.72
N THR A 161 -0.58 -12.78 19.51
CA THR A 161 0.36 -13.87 19.22
C THR A 161 1.78 -13.51 19.64
N ARG A 162 2.21 -12.26 19.45
CA ARG A 162 3.56 -11.81 19.78
C ARG A 162 3.85 -12.01 21.26
N ASN A 163 2.89 -11.80 22.16
CA ASN A 163 3.10 -12.03 23.58
C ASN A 163 3.30 -13.51 23.96
N ASN A 164 2.84 -14.44 23.13
CA ASN A 164 3.04 -15.88 23.37
C ASN A 164 4.45 -16.35 22.98
N LEU A 165 5.07 -15.65 22.02
CA LEU A 165 6.36 -15.99 21.43
C LEU A 165 7.56 -15.69 22.35
N SER A 166 8.63 -16.47 22.22
CA SER A 166 9.93 -16.18 22.84
C SER A 166 10.56 -14.88 22.29
N GLU A 167 11.41 -14.21 23.09
CA GLU A 167 12.09 -12.98 22.66
C GLU A 167 13.02 -13.21 21.47
N GLU A 168 13.69 -14.36 21.44
CA GLU A 168 14.54 -14.76 20.33
C GLU A 168 13.73 -14.92 19.03
N SER A 169 12.58 -15.59 19.07
CA SER A 169 11.69 -15.72 17.90
C SER A 169 11.11 -14.40 17.43
N LYS A 170 10.78 -13.46 18.34
CA LYS A 170 10.34 -12.10 17.95
C LYS A 170 11.41 -11.41 17.12
N ASN A 171 12.65 -11.40 17.62
CA ASN A 171 13.77 -10.76 16.93
C ASN A 171 14.10 -11.44 15.61
N LEU A 172 14.02 -12.78 15.56
CA LEU A 172 14.24 -13.55 14.33
C LEU A 172 13.15 -13.27 13.29
N ALA A 173 11.87 -13.25 13.70
CA ALA A 173 10.75 -12.94 12.82
C ALA A 173 10.88 -11.54 12.21
N ASP A 174 11.20 -10.52 13.03
CA ASP A 174 11.36 -9.14 12.55
C ASP A 174 12.51 -9.05 11.54
N LYS A 175 13.67 -9.67 11.82
CA LYS A 175 14.83 -9.67 10.91
C LYS A 175 14.53 -10.40 9.60
N ILE A 176 13.85 -11.55 9.66
CA ILE A 176 13.48 -12.30 8.45
C ILE A 176 12.49 -11.51 7.60
N LEU A 177 11.46 -10.92 8.21
CA LEU A 177 10.48 -10.10 7.49
C LEU A 177 11.14 -8.87 6.85
N GLN A 178 12.01 -8.17 7.60
CA GLN A 178 12.77 -7.02 7.06
C GLN A 178 13.66 -7.42 5.89
N LEU A 179 14.34 -8.56 5.97
CA LEU A 179 15.19 -9.08 4.89
C LEU A 179 14.36 -9.47 3.66
N ILE A 180 13.21 -10.11 3.85
CA ILE A 180 12.30 -10.50 2.77
C ILE A 180 11.73 -9.26 2.08
N CYS A 181 11.26 -8.27 2.84
CA CYS A 181 10.83 -6.98 2.29
C CYS A 181 11.97 -6.33 1.51
N PHE A 182 13.21 -6.38 2.04
CA PHE A 182 14.40 -5.87 1.35
C PHE A 182 14.59 -6.47 -0.03
N PHE A 183 14.50 -7.79 -0.15
CA PHE A 183 14.65 -8.43 -1.44
C PHE A 183 13.49 -8.12 -2.39
N PHE A 184 12.24 -8.13 -1.92
CA PHE A 184 11.09 -7.86 -2.80
C PHE A 184 11.05 -6.42 -3.30
N GLU A 185 11.38 -5.43 -2.48
CA GLU A 185 11.47 -4.03 -2.90
C GLU A 185 12.56 -3.84 -3.96
N ASN A 186 13.76 -4.37 -3.74
CA ASN A 186 14.85 -4.30 -4.73
C ASN A 186 14.49 -5.02 -6.03
N PHE A 187 13.82 -6.17 -5.93
CA PHE A 187 13.34 -6.90 -7.10
C PHE A 187 12.30 -6.08 -7.88
N LEU A 188 11.32 -5.47 -7.21
CA LEU A 188 10.29 -4.65 -7.86
C LEU A 188 10.89 -3.40 -8.51
N PHE A 189 11.86 -2.75 -7.86
CA PHE A 189 12.54 -1.58 -8.42
C PHE A 189 13.40 -1.95 -9.64
N SER A 190 14.18 -3.03 -9.54
CA SER A 190 14.96 -3.57 -10.67
C SER A 190 14.05 -3.96 -11.83
N TYR A 191 12.95 -4.64 -11.55
CA TYR A 191 11.98 -5.07 -12.56
C TYR A 191 11.33 -3.86 -13.24
N MET A 192 10.94 -2.82 -12.49
CA MET A 192 10.45 -1.56 -13.06
C MET A 192 11.47 -0.95 -14.02
N GLY A 193 12.74 -0.85 -13.59
CA GLY A 193 13.83 -0.34 -14.45
C GLY A 193 13.98 -1.14 -15.75
N ILE A 194 13.94 -2.46 -15.69
CA ILE A 194 14.00 -3.33 -16.86
C ILE A 194 12.78 -3.12 -17.78
N THR A 195 11.57 -3.02 -17.22
CA THR A 195 10.35 -2.86 -18.03
C THR A 195 10.36 -1.60 -18.88
N VAL A 196 10.97 -0.51 -18.42
CA VAL A 196 11.12 0.74 -19.19
C VAL A 196 11.89 0.53 -20.48
N PHE A 197 12.93 -0.31 -20.47
CA PHE A 197 13.80 -0.52 -21.62
C PHE A 197 13.35 -1.70 -22.50
N VAL A 198 12.80 -2.75 -21.89
CA VAL A 198 12.47 -4.00 -22.60
C VAL A 198 11.09 -3.96 -23.24
N PHE A 199 10.13 -3.22 -22.67
CA PHE A 199 8.76 -3.25 -23.18
C PHE A 199 8.62 -2.41 -24.45
N SER A 200 8.69 -3.05 -25.62
CA SER A 200 8.72 -2.36 -26.93
C SER A 200 7.40 -1.68 -27.34
N LYS A 201 6.33 -1.80 -26.55
CA LYS A 201 4.97 -1.34 -26.87
C LYS A 201 4.52 -0.13 -26.04
N HIS A 202 5.45 0.64 -25.49
CA HIS A 202 5.15 1.88 -24.78
C HIS A 202 4.45 2.91 -25.69
N ILE A 203 3.40 3.54 -25.15
CA ILE A 203 2.73 4.67 -25.81
C ILE A 203 3.10 5.90 -25.00
N TRP A 204 3.98 6.71 -25.56
CA TRP A 204 4.49 7.92 -24.93
C TRP A 204 3.59 9.10 -25.26
N ASP A 205 2.76 9.50 -24.30
CA ASP A 205 2.00 10.76 -24.37
C ASP A 205 2.49 11.67 -23.25
N ILE A 206 3.41 12.58 -23.60
CA ILE A 206 4.05 13.49 -22.66
C ILE A 206 3.02 14.45 -22.06
N GLY A 207 2.04 14.90 -22.85
CA GLY A 207 0.98 15.78 -22.39
C GLY A 207 0.14 15.11 -21.31
N PHE A 208 -0.22 13.83 -21.52
CA PHE A 208 -0.93 13.05 -20.53
C PHE A 208 -0.12 12.82 -19.24
N ILE A 209 1.18 12.54 -19.35
CA ILE A 209 2.05 12.33 -18.19
C ILE A 209 2.15 13.61 -17.34
N ILE A 210 2.40 14.76 -17.96
CA ILE A 210 2.51 16.05 -17.24
C ILE A 210 1.18 16.40 -16.58
N LEU A 211 0.06 16.25 -17.30
CA LEU A 211 -1.27 16.50 -16.75
C LEU A 211 -1.57 15.57 -15.57
N SER A 212 -1.22 14.29 -15.70
CA SER A 212 -1.42 13.30 -14.63
C SER A 212 -0.55 13.59 -13.40
N PHE A 213 0.67 14.07 -13.61
CA PHE A 213 1.54 14.53 -12.52
C PHE A 213 0.95 15.75 -11.80
N ALA A 214 0.51 16.77 -12.54
CA ALA A 214 -0.10 17.96 -11.97
C ALA A 214 -1.41 17.62 -11.23
N ALA A 215 -2.28 16.82 -11.83
CA ALA A 215 -3.53 16.37 -11.22
C ALA A 215 -3.29 15.59 -9.92
N LEU A 216 -2.27 14.73 -9.90
CA LEU A 216 -1.84 14.02 -8.69
C LEU A 216 -1.43 14.99 -7.58
N MET A 217 -0.55 15.96 -7.88
CA MET A 217 -0.05 16.91 -6.88
C MET A 217 -1.19 17.73 -6.28
N ILE A 218 -2.14 18.17 -7.11
CA ILE A 218 -3.32 18.89 -6.66
C ILE A 218 -4.22 17.99 -5.81
N ALA A 219 -4.52 16.77 -6.27
CA ALA A 219 -5.35 15.81 -5.55
C ALA A 219 -4.76 15.44 -4.18
N ARG A 220 -3.44 15.20 -4.13
CA ARG A 220 -2.72 14.91 -2.89
C ARG A 220 -2.76 16.10 -1.93
N GLY A 221 -2.52 17.31 -2.44
CA GLY A 221 -2.55 18.53 -1.64
C GLY A 221 -3.93 18.73 -1.03
N PHE A 222 -4.96 18.67 -1.85
CA PHE A 222 -6.33 18.77 -1.38
C PHE A 222 -6.66 17.71 -0.33
N THR A 223 -6.32 16.44 -0.59
CA THR A 223 -6.63 15.34 0.33
C THR A 223 -5.91 15.48 1.67
N VAL A 224 -4.59 15.73 1.66
CA VAL A 224 -3.79 15.85 2.89
C VAL A 224 -4.22 17.05 3.71
N TYR A 225 -4.31 18.25 3.10
CA TYR A 225 -4.66 19.47 3.84
C TYR A 225 -6.11 19.47 4.29
N ALA A 226 -7.06 19.00 3.48
CA ALA A 226 -8.47 18.93 3.88
C ALA A 226 -8.71 17.90 4.99
N LEU A 227 -8.09 16.71 4.92
CA LEU A 227 -8.19 15.72 5.98
C LEU A 227 -7.51 16.20 7.26
N CYS A 228 -6.32 16.82 7.17
CA CYS A 228 -5.65 17.38 8.35
C CYS A 228 -6.48 18.51 8.98
N PHE A 229 -7.12 19.37 8.18
CA PHE A 229 -8.04 20.38 8.68
C PHE A 229 -9.22 19.76 9.42
N LEU A 230 -9.87 18.76 8.83
CA LEU A 230 -11.03 18.08 9.43
C LEU A 230 -10.65 17.33 10.72
N LEU A 231 -9.49 16.67 10.74
CA LEU A 231 -8.98 15.96 11.92
C LEU A 231 -8.58 16.95 13.03
N ASN A 232 -8.01 18.10 12.68
CA ASN A 232 -7.61 19.14 13.65
C ASN A 232 -8.79 19.79 14.39
N ILE A 233 -10.03 19.61 13.92
CA ILE A 233 -11.24 20.08 14.63
C ILE A 233 -11.50 19.27 15.90
N LYS A 234 -11.30 17.94 15.85
CA LYS A 234 -11.64 17.02 16.95
C LYS A 234 -10.45 16.48 17.73
N ARG A 235 -9.22 16.63 17.23
CA ARG A 235 -8.02 16.05 17.85
C ARG A 235 -7.48 16.95 18.96
N THR A 236 -7.16 16.34 20.12
CA THR A 236 -6.54 17.03 21.27
C THR A 236 -5.10 17.48 20.99
N ARG A 237 -4.31 16.67 20.27
CA ARG A 237 -3.00 17.04 19.71
C ARG A 237 -3.11 17.42 18.24
N LYS A 238 -3.08 18.71 17.91
CA LYS A 238 -3.18 19.19 16.53
C LYS A 238 -1.94 18.82 15.71
N ILE A 239 -2.15 18.48 14.44
CA ILE A 239 -1.09 18.21 13.47
C ILE A 239 -0.59 19.57 12.95
N PRO A 240 0.65 20.00 13.28
CA PRO A 240 1.19 21.28 12.84
C PRO A 240 1.36 21.30 11.33
N ILE A 241 1.34 22.50 10.75
CA ILE A 241 1.46 22.71 9.29
C ILE A 241 2.77 22.09 8.75
N ASN A 242 3.85 22.12 9.53
CA ASN A 242 5.12 21.48 9.18
C ASN A 242 4.97 19.96 8.94
N PHE A 243 4.18 19.28 9.76
CA PHE A 243 3.92 17.85 9.59
C PHE A 243 3.02 17.58 8.39
N GLN A 244 2.10 18.51 8.07
CA GLN A 244 1.25 18.41 6.87
C GLN A 244 2.07 18.52 5.59
N HIS A 245 3.09 19.38 5.56
CA HIS A 245 4.05 19.42 4.45
C HIS A 245 4.81 18.12 4.32
N VAL A 246 5.28 17.53 5.42
CA VAL A 246 5.94 16.21 5.36
C VAL A 246 4.98 15.12 4.86
N LEU A 247 3.73 15.09 5.32
CA LEU A 247 2.69 14.15 4.86
C LEU A 247 2.37 14.30 3.36
N PHE A 248 2.41 15.53 2.85
CA PHE A 248 2.23 15.80 1.43
C PHE A 248 3.39 15.23 0.60
N PHE A 249 4.63 15.48 1.04
CA PHE A 249 5.84 15.05 0.34
C PHE A 249 6.20 13.57 0.57
N SER A 250 5.74 12.94 1.66
CA SER A 250 6.00 11.54 1.99
C SER A 250 5.18 10.55 1.16
N GLY A 251 4.16 11.02 0.43
CA GLY A 251 3.32 10.22 -0.46
C GLY A 251 4.03 9.82 -1.76
N LEU A 252 5.22 9.25 -1.63
CA LEU A 252 5.95 8.65 -2.74
C LEU A 252 5.09 7.52 -3.32
N LYS A 253 5.13 7.36 -4.64
CA LYS A 253 4.49 6.20 -5.27
C LYS A 253 5.50 5.06 -5.31
N GLY A 254 5.06 3.86 -4.98
CA GLY A 254 5.93 2.69 -5.00
C GLY A 254 5.39 1.53 -5.79
N ALA A 255 5.82 0.35 -5.38
CA ALA A 255 5.84 -0.84 -6.21
C ALA A 255 4.43 -1.39 -6.50
N ILE A 256 3.45 -1.08 -5.64
CA ILE A 256 2.07 -1.53 -5.80
C ILE A 256 1.37 -0.83 -6.97
N SER A 257 1.60 0.48 -7.17
CA SER A 257 1.10 1.20 -8.35
C SER A 257 1.60 0.56 -9.65
N PHE A 258 2.88 0.14 -9.67
CA PHE A 258 3.46 -0.57 -10.80
C PHE A 258 2.87 -1.99 -10.97
N ALA A 259 2.73 -2.76 -9.89
CA ALA A 259 2.15 -4.10 -9.94
C ALA A 259 0.70 -4.09 -10.47
N LEU A 260 -0.11 -3.11 -10.06
CA LEU A 260 -1.47 -2.91 -10.58
C LEU A 260 -1.47 -2.48 -12.05
N ALA A 261 -0.51 -1.66 -12.46
CA ALA A 261 -0.44 -1.17 -13.84
C ALA A 261 -0.03 -2.26 -14.85
N ILE A 262 0.81 -3.22 -14.44
CA ILE A 262 1.30 -4.28 -15.32
C ILE A 262 0.29 -5.43 -15.50
N GLU A 263 -0.61 -5.63 -14.55
CA GLU A 263 -1.59 -6.73 -14.52
C GLU A 263 -2.39 -6.84 -15.83
N ASN A 264 -2.68 -5.71 -16.49
CA ASN A 264 -3.44 -5.70 -17.72
C ASN A 264 -2.94 -4.67 -18.73
N THR A 265 -2.22 -5.12 -19.77
CA THR A 265 -1.67 -4.28 -20.84
C THR A 265 -2.24 -4.59 -22.24
N ASN A 266 -3.38 -5.29 -22.29
CA ASN A 266 -3.94 -5.82 -23.54
C ASN A 266 -4.48 -4.75 -24.51
N THR A 267 -4.84 -3.57 -24.01
CA THR A 267 -5.42 -2.48 -24.82
C THR A 267 -4.43 -1.32 -24.96
N PRO A 268 -4.51 -0.52 -26.05
CA PRO A 268 -3.64 0.65 -26.20
C PRO A 268 -3.81 1.63 -25.04
N ILE A 269 -5.04 1.87 -24.59
CA ILE A 269 -5.30 2.76 -23.45
C ILE A 269 -4.62 2.23 -22.18
N ARG A 270 -4.69 0.92 -21.91
CA ARG A 270 -3.98 0.32 -20.77
C ARG A 270 -2.46 0.40 -20.88
N ARG A 271 -1.90 0.28 -22.08
CA ARG A 271 -0.46 0.51 -22.31
C ARG A 271 -0.05 1.96 -22.05
N LEU A 272 -0.91 2.92 -22.39
CA LEU A 272 -0.72 4.33 -22.04
C LEU A 272 -0.76 4.52 -20.51
N LEU A 273 -1.77 3.96 -19.83
CA LEU A 273 -1.85 4.01 -18.36
C LEU A 273 -0.58 3.42 -17.72
N PHE A 274 -0.16 2.23 -18.16
CA PHE A 274 1.06 1.56 -17.70
C PHE A 274 2.31 2.41 -17.88
N THR A 275 2.53 2.94 -19.09
CA THR A 275 3.70 3.78 -19.40
C THR A 275 3.70 5.05 -18.55
N SER A 276 2.54 5.70 -18.40
CA SER A 276 2.43 6.90 -17.57
C SER A 276 2.64 6.62 -16.09
N SER A 277 2.13 5.51 -15.54
CA SER A 277 2.33 5.13 -14.15
C SER A 277 3.80 4.87 -13.83
N ILE A 278 4.53 4.15 -14.70
CA ILE A 278 5.97 3.92 -14.52
C ILE A 278 6.74 5.24 -14.48
N VAL A 279 6.50 6.13 -15.46
CA VAL A 279 7.19 7.42 -15.52
C VAL A 279 6.88 8.26 -14.29
N LEU A 280 5.62 8.29 -13.83
CA LEU A 280 5.24 8.98 -12.61
C LEU A 280 5.94 8.39 -11.39
N VAL A 281 5.99 7.08 -11.23
CA VAL A 281 6.69 6.43 -10.12
C VAL A 281 8.17 6.82 -10.13
N LEU A 282 8.86 6.69 -11.27
CA LEU A 282 10.28 7.07 -11.39
C LEU A 282 10.53 8.53 -11.06
N ILE A 283 9.72 9.46 -11.59
CA ILE A 283 9.85 10.90 -11.29
C ILE A 283 9.63 11.12 -9.79
N THR A 284 8.58 10.54 -9.21
CA THR A 284 8.27 10.75 -7.79
C THR A 284 9.35 10.19 -6.87
N VAL A 285 9.86 8.98 -7.15
CA VAL A 285 10.92 8.35 -6.35
C VAL A 285 12.24 9.14 -6.45
N LEU A 286 12.64 9.55 -7.67
CA LEU A 286 13.90 10.28 -7.86
C LEU A 286 13.83 11.71 -7.29
N VAL A 287 12.77 12.45 -7.61
CA VAL A 287 12.64 13.86 -7.24
C VAL A 287 12.28 13.99 -5.76
N PHE A 288 11.16 13.41 -5.33
CA PHE A 288 10.72 13.57 -3.95
C PHE A 288 11.58 12.73 -3.01
N GLY A 289 11.96 11.50 -3.37
CA GLY A 289 12.83 10.67 -2.53
C GLY A 289 14.19 11.32 -2.22
N GLY A 290 14.78 12.06 -3.16
CA GLY A 290 15.99 12.84 -2.93
C GLY A 290 15.75 14.13 -2.12
N LEU A 291 14.66 14.84 -2.41
CA LEU A 291 14.29 16.10 -1.75
C LEU A 291 13.83 15.93 -0.29
N MET A 292 13.33 14.74 0.10
CA MET A 292 12.88 14.49 1.47
C MET A 292 13.95 14.80 2.52
N SER A 293 15.21 14.42 2.26
CA SER A 293 16.32 14.67 3.20
C SER A 293 16.53 16.17 3.46
N GLN A 294 16.44 16.99 2.41
CA GLN A 294 16.59 18.44 2.47
C GLN A 294 15.36 19.09 3.13
N LEU A 295 14.16 18.57 2.83
CA LEU A 295 12.91 19.06 3.38
C LEU A 295 12.84 18.88 4.90
N ILE A 296 13.22 17.70 5.41
CA ILE A 296 13.25 17.43 6.86
C ILE A 296 14.22 18.37 7.58
N SER A 297 15.42 18.56 7.00
CA SER A 297 16.42 19.51 7.51
C SER A 297 15.90 20.97 7.50
N PHE A 298 15.24 21.37 6.42
CA PHE A 298 14.70 22.73 6.28
C PHE A 298 13.55 23.03 7.24
N LEU A 299 12.63 22.08 7.42
CA LEU A 299 11.48 22.27 8.32
C LEU A 299 11.83 22.14 9.81
N LYS A 300 13.10 21.87 10.15
CA LYS A 300 13.59 21.69 11.53
C LYS A 300 12.68 20.76 12.32
N ILE A 301 12.24 19.69 11.67
CA ILE A 301 11.51 18.62 12.35
C ILE A 301 12.60 17.82 13.05
N PRO A 302 12.65 17.83 14.41
CA PRO A 302 13.45 16.84 15.12
C PRO A 302 12.97 15.47 14.68
#